data_AF-A0A3D0KE30-F1
#
_entry.id   AF-A0A3D0KE30-F1
#
_cell.length_a   1.000
_cell.length_b   1.000
_cell.length_c   1.000
_cell.angle_alpha   90.00
_cell.angle_beta   90.00
_cell.angle_gamma   90.00
#
_symmetry.space_group_name_H-M   'P 1'
#
loop_
_entity.id
_entity.type
_entity.pdbx_description
1 polymer ?
#
loop_
_entity_poly.entity_id
_entity_poly.type
_entity_poly.pdbx_seq_one_letter_code
_entity_poly.pdbx_strand_id
1 'polypeptide(L)'
;MAINSKATATELDMSLWTGRTDPEPNSERWHQKIQPLSPTAAPGCALLGFESDAGVARNQGRTGAAQGPSALRKALAPLAWHRTGPAYDAGNVRCEGDALETAQQALADRLAALLKAEHFPVVLGGGHEVAYGSWLGLAQHLADSGEKAPRIGIINFDAHFDLRDPSHVRSSGTPFTQIADECAKRGWPFRYACLGVSRAANTRALFSRAAQLGVMVREDRDFQPAQLECIRRDLERFMVRCDHLYLTIDLDVLPAGEAPGVSAPAARGVSLALIEPLIETIRDSGKLRLADLAELNPDHDIDSRTARAAARIVFQLALDT
;
A
#
# COMPACT_ATOMS: atom_id res chain seq x y z
N MET A 1 24.69 1.56 26.02
CA MET A 1 23.29 1.77 26.44
C MET A 1 22.41 1.01 25.47
N ALA A 2 21.76 -0.06 25.92
CA ALA A 2 20.86 -0.85 25.09
C ALA A 2 19.54 -0.09 24.96
N ILE A 3 19.24 0.43 23.77
CA ILE A 3 17.93 1.02 23.47
C ILE A 3 17.01 -0.16 23.12
N ASN A 4 16.24 -0.58 24.10
CA ASN A 4 15.22 -1.61 23.94
C ASN A 4 13.98 -0.95 23.33
N SER A 5 14.02 -0.59 22.03
CA SER A 5 12.84 -0.05 21.32
C SER A 5 12.00 -1.22 20.81
N LYS A 6 11.01 -1.64 21.60
CA LYS A 6 9.98 -2.54 21.10
C LYS A 6 9.01 -1.71 20.26
N ALA A 7 8.80 -2.07 19.00
CA ALA A 7 7.59 -1.65 18.30
C ALA A 7 6.39 -2.20 19.09
N THR A 8 5.46 -1.32 19.45
CA THR A 8 4.27 -1.67 20.21
C THR A 8 3.14 -1.95 19.23
N ALA A 9 2.49 -3.11 19.36
CA ALA A 9 1.17 -3.28 18.78
C ALA A 9 0.25 -2.30 19.50
N THR A 10 -0.32 -1.35 18.75
CA THR A 10 -1.29 -0.41 19.32
C THR A 10 -2.63 -1.10 19.54
N GLU A 11 -3.34 -0.68 20.59
CA GLU A 11 -4.69 -1.17 20.87
C GLU A 11 -5.60 -0.94 19.68
N LEU A 12 -6.39 -1.96 19.36
CA LEU A 12 -7.38 -1.92 18.29
C LEU A 12 -8.52 -0.98 18.70
N ASP A 13 -8.71 0.10 17.94
CA ASP A 13 -9.74 1.11 18.22
C ASP A 13 -10.96 0.94 17.32
N MET A 14 -11.96 0.20 17.82
CA MET A 14 -13.23 0.05 17.09
C MET A 14 -14.09 1.32 17.08
N SER A 15 -13.78 2.36 17.86
CA SER A 15 -14.57 3.60 17.90
C SER A 15 -14.47 4.42 16.62
N LEU A 16 -13.46 4.16 15.78
CA LEU A 16 -13.31 4.75 14.45
C LEU A 16 -14.38 4.27 13.46
N TRP A 17 -14.95 3.09 13.70
CA TRP A 17 -15.97 2.49 12.85
C TRP A 17 -17.35 2.99 13.26
N THR A 18 -17.66 4.20 12.79
CA THR A 18 -18.95 4.85 13.00
C THR A 18 -19.51 5.42 11.70
N GLY A 19 -20.83 5.55 11.64
CA GLY A 19 -21.51 6.07 10.47
C GLY A 19 -23.02 6.10 10.67
N ARG A 20 -23.72 6.52 9.62
CA ARG A 20 -25.17 6.47 9.58
C ARG A 20 -25.64 5.02 9.44
N THR A 21 -26.66 4.63 10.19
CA THR A 21 -27.40 3.38 9.98
C THR A 21 -28.70 3.70 9.25
N ASP A 22 -28.94 3.00 8.16
CA ASP A 22 -30.16 3.11 7.35
C ASP A 22 -31.17 2.02 7.79
N PRO A 23 -32.47 2.33 7.89
CA PRO A 23 -33.50 1.39 8.33
C PRO A 23 -33.94 0.38 7.25
N GLU A 24 -33.61 0.63 5.99
CA GLU A 24 -34.00 -0.23 4.88
C GLU A 24 -33.30 -1.61 4.93
N PRO A 25 -33.94 -2.69 4.46
CA PRO A 25 -33.25 -3.98 4.31
C PRO A 25 -32.06 -3.88 3.34
N ASN A 26 -30.99 -4.65 3.60
CA ASN A 26 -29.77 -4.72 2.78
C ASN A 26 -29.05 -3.37 2.60
N SER A 27 -29.11 -2.49 3.61
CA SER A 27 -28.48 -1.17 3.61
C SER A 27 -27.22 -1.09 4.47
N GLU A 28 -26.60 -2.24 4.78
CA GLU A 28 -25.47 -2.24 5.71
C GLU A 28 -24.24 -1.54 5.15
N ARG A 29 -23.45 -0.98 6.06
CA ARG A 29 -22.21 -0.25 5.79
C ARG A 29 -21.04 -0.90 6.52
N TRP A 30 -19.83 -0.50 6.16
CA TRP A 30 -18.60 -1.07 6.72
C TRP A 30 -18.57 -1.08 8.24
N HIS A 31 -18.93 0.05 8.88
CA HIS A 31 -18.94 0.14 10.35
C HIS A 31 -19.90 -0.85 11.04
N GLN A 32 -20.90 -1.38 10.33
CA GLN A 32 -21.84 -2.36 10.89
C GLN A 32 -21.36 -3.81 10.74
N LYS A 33 -20.37 -4.05 9.85
CA LYS A 33 -19.97 -5.40 9.43
C LYS A 33 -18.54 -5.75 9.78
N ILE A 34 -17.64 -4.78 9.82
CA ILE A 34 -16.25 -5.03 10.18
C ILE A 34 -16.12 -5.39 11.66
N GLN A 35 -15.24 -6.34 11.95
CA GLN A 35 -15.05 -6.89 13.30
C GLN A 35 -13.60 -6.75 13.74
N PRO A 36 -13.30 -6.72 15.04
CA PRO A 36 -11.93 -6.89 15.50
C PRO A 36 -11.42 -8.28 15.07
N LEU A 37 -10.19 -8.35 14.56
CA LEU A 37 -9.59 -9.63 14.19
C LEU A 37 -9.35 -10.50 15.43
N SER A 38 -9.84 -11.75 15.41
CA SER A 38 -9.54 -12.75 16.42
C SER A 38 -8.57 -13.82 15.89
N PRO A 39 -7.82 -14.53 16.75
CA PRO A 39 -6.93 -15.62 16.33
C PRO A 39 -7.63 -16.80 15.65
N THR A 40 -8.95 -16.92 15.82
CA THR A 40 -9.78 -18.00 15.26
C THR A 40 -10.71 -17.51 14.15
N ALA A 41 -10.49 -16.28 13.65
CA ALA A 41 -11.27 -15.70 12.57
C ALA A 41 -11.14 -16.57 11.31
N ALA A 42 -12.25 -16.73 10.59
CA ALA A 42 -12.23 -17.38 9.28
C ALA A 42 -11.48 -16.48 8.27
N PRO A 43 -10.92 -17.06 7.19
CA PRO A 43 -10.30 -16.29 6.11
C PRO A 43 -11.21 -15.16 5.61
N GLY A 44 -10.60 -14.01 5.32
CA GLY A 44 -11.31 -12.79 4.97
C GLY A 44 -10.35 -11.62 4.77
N CYS A 45 -10.87 -10.41 4.58
CA CYS A 45 -10.02 -9.24 4.42
C CYS A 45 -9.59 -8.68 5.78
N ALA A 46 -8.30 -8.41 5.96
CA ALA A 46 -7.75 -7.85 7.18
C ALA A 46 -7.15 -6.47 6.92
N LEU A 47 -7.68 -5.44 7.56
CA LEU A 47 -7.12 -4.08 7.50
C LEU A 47 -6.07 -3.92 8.60
N LEU A 48 -4.82 -3.66 8.23
CA LEU A 48 -3.73 -3.45 9.19
C LEU A 48 -3.17 -2.04 9.02
N GLY A 49 -3.13 -1.24 10.07
CA GLY A 49 -2.52 0.09 9.97
C GLY A 49 -1.03 0.08 10.23
N PHE A 50 -0.30 0.96 9.53
CA PHE A 50 1.10 1.27 9.81
C PHE A 50 1.23 2.75 10.15
N GLU A 51 1.29 3.06 11.44
CA GLU A 51 1.37 4.43 11.96
C GLU A 51 2.83 4.88 11.96
N SER A 52 3.36 5.26 10.79
CA SER A 52 4.72 5.76 10.63
C SER A 52 4.84 6.81 9.53
N ASP A 53 5.54 7.89 9.82
CA ASP A 53 6.05 8.87 8.85
C ASP A 53 7.53 9.21 9.11
N ALA A 54 8.23 8.32 9.81
CA ALA A 54 9.65 8.47 10.12
C ALA A 54 10.50 8.44 8.83
N GLY A 55 10.13 7.57 7.89
CA GLY A 55 10.74 7.52 6.56
C GLY A 55 10.45 8.77 5.74
N VAL A 56 9.25 9.36 5.86
CA VAL A 56 8.91 10.66 5.23
C VAL A 56 9.82 11.75 5.79
N ALA A 57 9.96 11.83 7.11
CA ALA A 57 10.84 12.79 7.77
C ALA A 57 12.31 12.63 7.29
N ARG A 58 12.80 11.39 7.25
CA ARG A 58 14.14 11.05 6.73
C ARG A 58 14.31 11.41 5.25
N ASN A 59 13.25 11.38 4.46
CA ASN A 59 13.24 11.77 3.05
C ASN A 59 12.98 13.27 2.83
N GLN A 60 12.96 14.08 3.90
CA GLN A 60 12.72 15.53 3.86
C GLN A 60 11.31 15.90 3.34
N GLY A 61 10.34 15.01 3.53
CA GLY A 61 8.93 15.26 3.26
C GLY A 61 8.19 15.96 4.40
N ARG A 62 6.88 16.15 4.24
CA ARG A 62 5.99 16.71 5.26
C ARG A 62 5.38 15.59 6.09
N THR A 63 5.71 15.54 7.38
CA THR A 63 5.15 14.56 8.33
C THR A 63 3.66 14.79 8.57
N GLY A 64 2.98 13.79 9.14
CA GLY A 64 1.54 13.73 9.36
C GLY A 64 0.94 12.40 8.86
N ALA A 65 1.65 11.68 8.00
CA ALA A 65 1.17 10.43 7.42
C ALA A 65 1.00 9.30 8.44
N ALA A 66 1.64 9.35 9.62
CA ALA A 66 1.37 8.42 10.71
C ALA A 66 -0.10 8.44 11.19
N GLN A 67 -0.85 9.50 10.91
CA GLN A 67 -2.29 9.62 11.19
C GLN A 67 -3.18 9.04 10.06
N GLY A 68 -2.60 8.74 8.89
CA GLY A 68 -3.26 8.17 7.72
C GLY A 68 -4.12 6.94 8.02
N PRO A 69 -3.64 5.95 8.79
CA PRO A 69 -4.42 4.74 9.08
C PRO A 69 -5.75 5.03 9.78
N SER A 70 -5.78 6.02 10.68
CA SER A 70 -6.99 6.41 11.40
C SER A 70 -7.95 7.21 10.51
N ALA A 71 -7.42 8.14 9.69
CA ALA A 71 -8.23 8.91 8.75
C ALA A 71 -8.88 8.00 7.69
N LEU A 72 -8.14 7.01 7.20
CA LEU A 72 -8.62 6.06 6.20
C LEU A 72 -9.74 5.16 6.74
N ARG A 73 -9.62 4.67 7.98
CA ARG A 73 -10.71 3.94 8.66
C ARG A 73 -11.99 4.77 8.76
N LYS A 74 -11.88 6.02 9.22
CA LYS A 74 -13.03 6.94 9.32
C LYS A 74 -13.70 7.20 7.97
N ALA A 75 -12.90 7.29 6.90
CA ALA A 75 -13.42 7.49 5.55
C ALA A 75 -14.07 6.23 4.95
N LEU A 76 -13.59 5.04 5.32
CA LEU A 76 -14.14 3.75 4.89
C LEU A 76 -15.41 3.36 5.66
N ALA A 77 -15.48 3.64 6.95
CA ALA A 77 -16.58 3.29 7.86
C ALA A 77 -18.01 3.58 7.33
N PRO A 78 -18.30 4.76 6.72
CA PRO A 78 -19.63 5.06 6.21
C PRO A 78 -19.92 4.46 4.83
N LEU A 79 -18.95 3.86 4.14
CA LEU A 79 -19.19 3.27 2.82
C LEU A 79 -20.14 2.07 2.92
N ALA A 80 -20.91 1.85 1.87
CA ALA A 80 -21.83 0.71 1.77
C ALA A 80 -21.06 -0.62 1.81
N TRP A 81 -21.69 -1.65 2.34
CA TRP A 81 -21.13 -2.99 2.42
C TRP A 81 -21.68 -3.85 1.29
N HIS A 82 -20.82 -4.23 0.34
CA HIS A 82 -21.16 -5.10 -0.78
C HIS A 82 -20.36 -6.41 -0.79
N ARG A 83 -19.65 -6.70 0.30
CA ARG A 83 -18.88 -7.93 0.45
C ARG A 83 -19.79 -9.07 0.92
N THR A 84 -19.45 -10.27 0.47
CA THR A 84 -19.98 -11.54 0.94
C THR A 84 -19.12 -12.15 2.05
N GLY A 85 -17.79 -11.98 1.99
CA GLY A 85 -16.85 -12.47 2.98
C GLY A 85 -16.66 -11.53 4.17
N PRO A 86 -16.11 -12.01 5.30
CA PRO A 86 -15.86 -11.18 6.47
C PRO A 86 -14.71 -10.19 6.23
N ALA A 87 -14.76 -9.06 6.92
CA ALA A 87 -13.64 -8.14 7.03
C ALA A 87 -13.32 -7.85 8.50
N TYR A 88 -12.03 -7.67 8.76
CA TYR A 88 -11.49 -7.51 10.09
C TYR A 88 -10.61 -6.27 10.17
N ASP A 89 -10.68 -5.55 11.28
CA ASP A 89 -9.63 -4.62 11.69
C ASP A 89 -8.58 -5.42 12.46
N ALA A 90 -7.35 -5.43 11.97
CA ALA A 90 -6.22 -6.08 12.61
C ALA A 90 -5.45 -5.12 13.54
N GLY A 91 -5.97 -3.92 13.80
CA GLY A 91 -5.29 -2.89 14.59
C GLY A 91 -4.12 -2.28 13.84
N ASN A 92 -3.11 -1.82 14.57
CA ASN A 92 -2.02 -1.02 14.02
C ASN A 92 -0.64 -1.55 14.47
N VAL A 93 0.38 -1.23 13.68
CA VAL A 93 1.80 -1.24 14.07
C VAL A 93 2.26 0.21 14.10
N ARG A 94 2.80 0.64 15.24
CA ARG A 94 3.29 2.01 15.44
C ARG A 94 4.81 2.09 15.35
N CYS A 95 5.30 3.11 14.65
CA CYS A 95 6.70 3.50 14.71
C CYS A 95 6.93 4.46 15.88
N GLU A 96 7.75 4.04 16.85
CA GLU A 96 8.13 4.86 18.00
C GLU A 96 9.33 5.75 17.64
N GLY A 97 9.10 7.05 17.52
CA GLY A 97 10.12 8.00 17.09
C GLY A 97 10.71 7.62 15.73
N ASP A 98 12.04 7.50 15.66
CA ASP A 98 12.76 7.15 14.43
C ASP A 98 13.11 5.65 14.32
N ALA A 99 12.39 4.76 15.02
CA ALA A 99 12.65 3.31 15.01
C ALA A 99 12.06 2.61 13.77
N LEU A 100 12.26 3.18 12.58
CA LEU A 100 11.61 2.76 11.33
C LEU A 100 11.84 1.28 11.01
N GLU A 101 13.08 0.82 11.06
CA GLU A 101 13.45 -0.56 10.69
C GLU A 101 12.77 -1.58 11.60
N THR A 102 12.68 -1.28 12.91
CA THR A 102 11.98 -2.11 13.89
C THR A 102 10.48 -2.14 13.59
N ALA A 103 9.88 -1.00 13.26
CA ALA A 103 8.47 -0.91 12.92
C ALA A 103 8.15 -1.68 11.62
N GLN A 104 9.00 -1.59 10.60
CA GLN A 104 8.87 -2.35 9.35
C GLN A 104 8.97 -3.86 9.58
N GLN A 105 9.87 -4.31 10.46
CA GLN A 105 9.95 -5.72 10.83
C GLN A 105 8.69 -6.17 11.59
N ALA A 106 8.18 -5.36 12.52
CA ALA A 106 6.93 -5.68 13.23
C ALA A 106 5.72 -5.73 12.28
N LEU A 107 5.67 -4.85 11.28
CA LEU A 107 4.67 -4.91 10.20
C LEU A 107 4.80 -6.22 9.41
N ALA A 108 6.02 -6.59 9.02
CA ALA A 108 6.29 -7.82 8.29
C ALA A 108 5.82 -9.06 9.06
N ASP A 109 6.14 -9.17 10.34
CA ASP A 109 5.74 -10.29 11.19
C ASP A 109 4.20 -10.42 11.29
N ARG A 110 3.50 -9.27 11.42
CA ARG A 110 2.03 -9.22 11.45
C ARG A 110 1.43 -9.65 10.11
N LEU A 111 1.98 -9.19 9.00
CA LEU A 111 1.53 -9.56 7.66
C LEU A 111 1.77 -11.05 7.36
N ALA A 112 2.93 -11.58 7.72
CA ALA A 112 3.24 -13.00 7.56
C ALA A 112 2.23 -13.87 8.32
N ALA A 113 1.83 -13.46 9.53
CA ALA A 113 0.79 -14.13 10.31
C ALA A 113 -0.59 -14.06 9.64
N LEU A 114 -0.98 -12.90 9.10
CA LEU A 114 -2.26 -12.73 8.38
C LEU A 114 -2.31 -13.61 7.12
N LEU A 115 -1.25 -13.61 6.32
CA LEU A 115 -1.13 -14.42 5.11
C LEU A 115 -1.15 -15.92 5.44
N LYS A 116 -0.48 -16.34 6.51
CA LYS A 116 -0.50 -17.73 7.00
C LYS A 116 -1.90 -18.19 7.44
N ALA A 117 -2.71 -17.28 7.95
CA ALA A 117 -4.12 -17.52 8.29
C ALA A 117 -5.07 -17.34 7.09
N GLU A 118 -4.53 -17.24 5.87
CA GLU A 118 -5.28 -17.10 4.62
C GLU A 118 -6.14 -15.82 4.54
N HIS A 119 -5.85 -14.81 5.36
CA HIS A 119 -6.45 -13.50 5.19
C HIS A 119 -5.85 -12.78 3.97
N PHE A 120 -6.64 -11.90 3.36
CA PHE A 120 -6.16 -10.91 2.41
C PHE A 120 -5.87 -9.59 3.14
N PRO A 121 -4.59 -9.26 3.43
CA PRO A 121 -4.25 -8.03 4.11
C PRO A 121 -4.25 -6.82 3.17
N VAL A 122 -4.88 -5.74 3.64
CA VAL A 122 -4.77 -4.39 3.06
C VAL A 122 -4.15 -3.49 4.13
N VAL A 123 -2.94 -3.00 3.88
CA VAL A 123 -2.25 -2.12 4.83
C VAL A 123 -2.68 -0.67 4.60
N LEU A 124 -3.17 -0.05 5.66
CA LEU A 124 -3.44 1.38 5.72
C LEU A 124 -2.12 2.01 6.17
N GLY A 125 -1.34 2.51 5.22
CA GLY A 125 0.02 2.98 5.48
C GLY A 125 0.07 4.34 6.16
N GLY A 126 1.30 4.74 6.46
CA GLY A 126 1.67 6.13 6.62
C GLY A 126 2.52 6.53 5.41
N GLY A 127 3.79 6.85 5.59
CA GLY A 127 4.67 7.08 4.44
C GLY A 127 4.95 5.83 3.61
N HIS A 128 5.49 6.01 2.39
CA HIS A 128 5.76 4.91 1.46
C HIS A 128 6.86 3.94 1.90
N GLU A 129 7.55 4.25 3.01
CA GLU A 129 8.38 3.29 3.75
C GLU A 129 7.61 2.01 4.15
N VAL A 130 6.28 2.05 4.21
CA VAL A 130 5.41 0.88 4.43
C VAL A 130 5.73 -0.23 3.44
N ALA A 131 6.10 0.11 2.21
CA ALA A 131 6.25 -0.84 1.12
C ALA A 131 7.35 -1.87 1.37
N TYR A 132 8.43 -1.47 2.06
CA TYR A 132 9.49 -2.41 2.43
C TYR A 132 9.01 -3.42 3.48
N GLY A 133 8.27 -2.97 4.50
CA GLY A 133 7.69 -3.85 5.52
C GLY A 133 6.62 -4.78 4.95
N SER A 134 5.77 -4.27 4.06
CA SER A 134 4.77 -5.04 3.32
C SER A 134 5.37 -6.16 2.50
N TRP A 135 6.37 -5.84 1.66
CA TRP A 135 7.07 -6.83 0.87
C TRP A 135 7.82 -7.84 1.74
N LEU A 136 8.45 -7.39 2.82
CA LEU A 136 9.18 -8.26 3.73
C LEU A 136 8.27 -9.31 4.39
N GLY A 137 7.06 -8.91 4.79
CA GLY A 137 6.07 -9.86 5.35
C GLY A 137 5.63 -10.93 4.34
N LEU A 138 5.39 -10.53 3.08
CA LEU A 138 5.11 -11.50 2.01
C LEU A 138 6.29 -12.43 1.76
N ALA A 139 7.50 -11.87 1.68
CA ALA A 139 8.72 -12.64 1.44
C ALA A 139 8.97 -13.67 2.57
N GLN A 140 8.73 -13.30 3.83
CA GLN A 140 8.80 -14.23 4.96
C GLN A 140 7.77 -15.35 4.83
N HIS A 141 6.50 -15.01 4.60
CA HIS A 141 5.43 -16.00 4.44
C HIS A 141 5.72 -17.02 3.33
N LEU A 142 6.18 -16.56 2.16
CA LEU A 142 6.48 -17.44 1.04
C LEU A 142 7.70 -18.33 1.31
N ALA A 143 8.74 -17.79 1.95
CA ALA A 143 9.91 -18.57 2.36
C ALA A 143 9.53 -19.65 3.39
N ASP A 144 8.71 -19.31 4.38
CA ASP A 144 8.20 -20.23 5.41
C ASP A 144 7.30 -21.31 4.82
N SER A 145 6.60 -20.99 3.72
CA SER A 145 5.78 -21.93 2.95
C SER A 145 6.62 -22.84 2.02
N GLY A 146 7.95 -22.68 2.02
CA GLY A 146 8.89 -23.52 1.28
C GLY A 146 9.19 -23.05 -0.15
N GLU A 147 8.73 -21.86 -0.55
CA GLU A 147 9.04 -21.30 -1.87
C GLU A 147 10.49 -20.83 -1.97
N LYS A 148 11.21 -21.33 -2.97
CA LYS A 148 12.66 -21.10 -3.09
C LYS A 148 13.03 -19.82 -3.82
N ALA A 149 12.26 -19.44 -4.84
CA ALA A 149 12.50 -18.26 -5.67
C ALA A 149 11.17 -17.73 -6.26
N PRO A 150 10.20 -17.35 -5.41
CA PRO A 150 8.90 -16.88 -5.85
C PRO A 150 9.05 -15.65 -6.76
N ARG A 151 8.26 -15.59 -7.85
CA ARG A 151 8.21 -14.41 -8.72
C ARG A 151 7.18 -13.43 -8.21
N ILE A 152 7.56 -12.62 -7.22
CA ILE A 152 6.70 -11.57 -6.66
C ILE A 152 6.72 -10.37 -7.61
N GLY A 153 5.59 -10.07 -8.23
CA GLY A 153 5.38 -8.86 -9.03
C GLY A 153 4.93 -7.70 -8.15
N ILE A 154 5.78 -6.69 -8.02
CA ILE A 154 5.49 -5.46 -7.29
C ILE A 154 4.93 -4.46 -8.28
N ILE A 155 3.68 -4.03 -8.06
CA ILE A 155 3.01 -3.02 -8.89
C ILE A 155 2.80 -1.80 -8.02
N ASN A 156 3.51 -0.72 -8.35
CA ASN A 156 3.45 0.55 -7.66
C ASN A 156 2.77 1.60 -8.53
N PHE A 157 1.70 2.21 -8.01
CA PHE A 157 1.14 3.43 -8.57
C PHE A 157 1.67 4.63 -7.80
N ASP A 158 2.52 5.43 -8.45
CA ASP A 158 3.36 6.42 -7.77
C ASP A 158 3.89 7.47 -8.75
N ALA A 159 3.98 8.73 -8.31
CA ALA A 159 4.65 9.79 -9.06
C ALA A 159 6.19 9.67 -9.00
N HIS A 160 6.72 8.86 -8.07
CA HIS A 160 8.11 8.62 -7.78
C HIS A 160 8.51 7.17 -8.08
N PHE A 161 9.80 6.94 -8.29
CA PHE A 161 10.32 5.57 -8.42
C PHE A 161 10.55 4.88 -7.09
N ASP A 162 10.89 5.68 -6.07
CA ASP A 162 11.30 5.23 -4.74
C ASP A 162 12.45 4.21 -4.74
N LEU A 163 13.38 4.51 -5.65
CA LEU A 163 14.65 3.83 -5.90
C LEU A 163 15.86 4.65 -5.42
N ARG A 164 15.71 5.49 -4.37
CA ARG A 164 16.85 6.22 -3.79
C ARG A 164 17.84 5.24 -3.14
N ASP A 165 19.07 5.69 -2.93
CA ASP A 165 20.15 4.88 -2.37
C ASP A 165 20.00 4.76 -0.84
N PRO A 166 19.77 3.55 -0.29
CA PRO A 166 19.57 3.35 1.15
C PRO A 166 20.88 3.39 1.97
N SER A 167 22.06 3.47 1.33
CA SER A 167 23.34 3.51 2.04
C SER A 167 23.55 4.80 2.85
N HIS A 168 22.85 5.87 2.48
CA HIS A 168 22.86 7.14 3.20
C HIS A 168 21.79 7.17 4.30
N VAL A 169 20.56 6.84 3.94
CA VAL A 169 19.41 6.82 4.85
C VAL A 169 18.35 5.87 4.29
N ARG A 170 17.71 5.08 5.15
CA ARG A 170 16.51 4.33 4.79
C ARG A 170 15.30 5.21 5.08
N SER A 171 14.50 5.50 4.06
CA SER A 171 13.44 6.50 4.11
C SER A 171 12.22 6.08 3.29
N SER A 172 11.23 6.98 3.17
CA SER A 172 10.06 6.75 2.30
C SER A 172 10.46 6.53 0.84
N GLY A 173 11.55 7.15 0.38
CA GLY A 173 12.00 7.06 -1.02
C GLY A 173 13.00 5.95 -1.33
N THR A 174 13.29 5.04 -0.40
CA THR A 174 14.22 3.90 -0.60
C THR A 174 13.60 2.49 -0.60
N PRO A 175 12.28 2.24 -0.43
CA PRO A 175 11.76 0.89 -0.21
C PRO A 175 12.12 -0.05 -1.36
N PHE A 176 12.00 0.37 -2.62
CA PHE A 176 12.19 -0.53 -3.75
C PHE A 176 13.66 -0.85 -4.05
N THR A 177 14.60 0.04 -3.69
CA THR A 177 16.03 -0.31 -3.71
C THR A 177 16.34 -1.36 -2.64
N GLN A 178 15.79 -1.20 -1.43
CA GLN A 178 15.97 -2.17 -0.35
C GLN A 178 15.39 -3.54 -0.72
N ILE A 179 14.22 -3.56 -1.37
CA ILE A 179 13.61 -4.80 -1.88
C ILE A 179 14.50 -5.44 -2.96
N ALA A 180 15.05 -4.65 -3.90
CA ALA A 180 15.96 -5.17 -4.92
C ALA A 180 17.22 -5.80 -4.31
N ASP A 181 17.82 -5.14 -3.31
CA ASP A 181 18.98 -5.64 -2.58
C ASP A 181 18.66 -6.94 -1.82
N GLU A 182 17.48 -7.02 -1.21
CA GLU A 182 17.04 -8.22 -0.48
C GLU A 182 16.70 -9.38 -1.42
N CYS A 183 16.09 -9.10 -2.58
CA CYS A 183 15.91 -10.08 -3.65
C CYS A 183 17.26 -10.65 -4.11
N ALA A 184 18.25 -9.78 -4.35
CA ALA A 184 19.59 -10.20 -4.77
C ALA A 184 20.27 -11.10 -3.74
N LYS A 185 20.19 -10.76 -2.45
CA LYS A 185 20.74 -11.60 -1.35
C LYS A 185 20.07 -12.97 -1.28
N ARG A 186 18.77 -13.05 -1.54
CA ARG A 186 17.98 -14.30 -1.53
C ARG A 186 18.13 -15.11 -2.82
N GLY A 187 18.70 -14.54 -3.87
CA GLY A 187 18.69 -15.12 -5.21
C GLY A 187 17.28 -15.13 -5.84
N TRP A 188 16.41 -14.21 -5.42
CA TRP A 188 15.04 -14.07 -5.92
C TRP A 188 14.98 -13.05 -7.07
N PRO A 189 14.06 -13.22 -8.02
CA PRO A 189 13.89 -12.25 -9.10
C PRO A 189 13.24 -10.96 -8.59
N PHE A 190 13.86 -9.81 -8.84
CA PHE A 190 13.24 -8.51 -8.63
C PHE A 190 12.34 -8.16 -9.83
N ARG A 191 11.03 -8.05 -9.60
CA ARG A 191 10.03 -7.68 -10.62
C ARG A 191 9.23 -6.48 -10.14
N TYR A 192 9.52 -5.31 -10.72
CA TYR A 192 8.93 -4.05 -10.30
C TYR A 192 8.31 -3.32 -11.50
N ALA A 193 7.08 -2.86 -11.32
CA ALA A 193 6.39 -1.95 -12.22
C ALA A 193 6.06 -0.67 -11.47
N CYS A 194 6.44 0.48 -12.03
CA CYS A 194 6.13 1.81 -11.51
C CYS A 194 5.28 2.54 -12.55
N LEU A 195 4.03 2.82 -12.17
CA LEU A 195 2.95 3.28 -13.03
C LEU A 195 2.48 4.66 -12.57
N GLY A 196 2.54 5.66 -13.46
CA GLY A 196 2.20 7.04 -13.14
C GLY A 196 3.41 7.92 -12.79
N VAL A 197 4.64 7.43 -12.99
CA VAL A 197 5.84 8.16 -12.60
C VAL A 197 5.93 9.52 -13.29
N SER A 198 6.20 10.56 -12.52
CA SER A 198 6.42 11.91 -13.04
C SER A 198 7.88 12.10 -13.40
N ARG A 199 8.15 12.38 -14.68
CA ARG A 199 9.50 12.71 -15.12
C ARG A 199 10.07 13.97 -14.46
N ALA A 200 9.21 14.90 -14.06
CA ALA A 200 9.63 16.12 -13.37
C ALA A 200 10.01 15.87 -11.91
N ALA A 201 9.45 14.84 -11.27
CA ALA A 201 9.73 14.49 -9.88
C ALA A 201 10.95 13.57 -9.71
N ASN A 202 11.43 12.96 -10.79
CA ASN A 202 12.49 11.95 -10.76
C ASN A 202 13.72 12.39 -11.55
N THR A 203 14.87 12.44 -10.87
CA THR A 203 16.15 12.78 -11.52
C THR A 203 16.56 11.74 -12.56
N ARG A 204 17.45 12.11 -13.48
CA ARG A 204 18.01 11.18 -14.47
C ARG A 204 18.66 9.95 -13.82
N ALA A 205 19.25 10.09 -12.64
CA ALA A 205 19.85 8.97 -11.91
C ALA A 205 18.83 7.90 -11.55
N LEU A 206 17.61 8.29 -11.13
CA LEU A 206 16.53 7.36 -10.80
C LEU A 206 16.00 6.64 -12.05
N PHE A 207 15.85 7.34 -13.19
CA PHE A 207 15.52 6.69 -14.46
C PHE A 207 16.60 5.67 -14.90
N SER A 208 17.88 6.04 -14.78
CA SER A 208 18.99 5.12 -15.08
C SER A 208 18.95 3.89 -14.17
N ARG A 209 18.67 4.08 -12.87
CA ARG A 209 18.54 2.97 -11.92
C ARG A 209 17.35 2.07 -12.25
N ALA A 210 16.20 2.65 -12.57
CA ALA A 210 15.02 1.90 -13.00
C ALA A 210 15.31 1.04 -14.25
N ALA A 211 16.03 1.61 -15.23
CA ALA A 211 16.46 0.86 -16.42
C ALA A 211 17.44 -0.27 -16.08
N GLN A 212 18.42 -0.03 -15.20
CA GLN A 212 19.38 -1.05 -14.75
C GLN A 212 18.70 -2.22 -14.03
N LEU A 213 17.66 -1.94 -13.24
CA LEU A 213 16.88 -2.94 -12.52
C LEU A 213 15.79 -3.59 -13.38
N GLY A 214 15.63 -3.19 -14.64
CA GLY A 214 14.62 -3.75 -15.55
C GLY A 214 13.18 -3.43 -15.14
N VAL A 215 12.96 -2.26 -14.52
CA VAL A 215 11.63 -1.81 -14.07
C VAL A 215 10.72 -1.57 -15.27
N MET A 216 9.47 -2.04 -15.18
CA MET A 216 8.42 -1.62 -16.12
C MET A 216 7.95 -0.22 -15.74
N VAL A 217 8.07 0.73 -16.67
CA VAL A 217 7.76 2.14 -16.41
C VAL A 217 6.63 2.62 -17.32
N ARG A 218 5.63 3.27 -16.72
CA ARG A 218 4.63 4.10 -17.42
C ARG A 218 4.61 5.48 -16.77
N GLU A 219 4.87 6.52 -17.55
CA GLU A 219 4.88 7.89 -17.03
C GLU A 219 3.46 8.44 -16.87
N ASP A 220 3.25 9.42 -15.99
CA ASP A 220 1.96 10.11 -15.81
C ASP A 220 1.32 10.59 -17.13
N ARG A 221 2.13 11.03 -18.08
CA ARG A 221 1.68 11.48 -19.40
C ARG A 221 1.13 10.38 -20.30
N ASP A 222 1.50 9.13 -20.06
CA ASP A 222 1.06 7.98 -20.86
C ASP A 222 -0.40 7.62 -20.53
N PHE A 223 -0.88 8.00 -19.35
CA PHE A 223 -2.23 7.75 -18.88
C PHE A 223 -3.23 8.70 -19.54
N GLN A 224 -3.64 8.33 -20.75
CA GLN A 224 -4.74 8.94 -21.48
C GLN A 224 -5.85 7.90 -21.67
N PRO A 225 -7.14 8.28 -21.73
CA PRO A 225 -8.23 7.34 -21.97
C PRO A 225 -7.99 6.43 -23.18
N ALA A 226 -7.45 6.98 -24.28
CA ALA A 226 -7.14 6.24 -25.50
C ALA A 226 -5.98 5.22 -25.36
N GLN A 227 -5.15 5.34 -24.32
CA GLN A 227 -4.00 4.46 -24.06
C GLN A 227 -4.27 3.44 -22.96
N LEU A 228 -5.39 3.55 -22.23
CA LEU A 228 -5.68 2.72 -21.06
C LEU A 228 -5.64 1.22 -21.40
N GLU A 229 -6.22 0.82 -22.53
CA GLU A 229 -6.20 -0.58 -22.97
C GLU A 229 -4.79 -1.07 -23.36
N CYS A 230 -3.91 -0.18 -23.84
CA CYS A 230 -2.51 -0.52 -24.08
C CYS A 230 -1.78 -0.77 -22.75
N ILE A 231 -1.96 0.14 -21.78
CA ILE A 231 -1.39 0.04 -20.43
C ILE A 231 -1.88 -1.23 -19.74
N ARG A 232 -3.17 -1.56 -19.83
CA ARG A 232 -3.75 -2.80 -19.31
C ARG A 232 -3.05 -4.04 -19.89
N ARG A 233 -2.83 -4.10 -21.20
CA ARG A 233 -2.11 -5.22 -21.84
C ARG A 233 -0.65 -5.33 -21.44
N ASP A 234 0.04 -4.21 -21.19
CA ASP A 234 1.39 -4.28 -20.64
C ASP A 234 1.39 -4.84 -19.22
N LEU A 235 0.44 -4.37 -18.40
CA LEU A 235 0.26 -4.82 -17.03
C LEU A 235 -0.06 -6.32 -16.97
N GLU A 236 -0.97 -6.81 -17.79
CA GLU A 236 -1.26 -8.24 -17.94
C GLU A 236 -0.01 -9.04 -18.32
N ARG A 237 0.77 -8.56 -19.30
CA ARG A 237 2.04 -9.21 -19.71
C ARG A 237 3.08 -9.24 -18.60
N PHE A 238 3.10 -8.22 -17.73
CA PHE A 238 3.92 -8.21 -16.52
C PHE A 238 3.45 -9.28 -15.52
N MET A 239 2.14 -9.31 -15.23
CA MET A 239 1.52 -10.23 -14.26
C MET A 239 1.58 -11.70 -14.68
N VAL A 240 1.57 -12.01 -15.99
CA VAL A 240 1.73 -13.39 -16.49
C VAL A 240 3.02 -14.05 -15.99
N ARG A 241 4.09 -13.26 -15.80
CA ARG A 241 5.42 -13.75 -15.39
C ARG A 241 5.61 -13.78 -13.87
N CYS A 242 4.55 -13.51 -13.10
CA CYS A 242 4.56 -13.46 -11.65
C CYS A 242 3.71 -14.61 -11.07
N ASP A 243 4.13 -15.14 -9.93
CA ASP A 243 3.40 -16.15 -9.15
C ASP A 243 2.48 -15.47 -8.12
N HIS A 244 2.98 -14.37 -7.55
CA HIS A 244 2.28 -13.54 -6.58
C HIS A 244 2.36 -12.08 -6.99
N LEU A 245 1.35 -11.30 -6.62
CA LEU A 245 1.35 -9.86 -6.79
C LEU A 245 1.27 -9.17 -5.43
N TYR A 246 2.03 -8.09 -5.34
CA TYR A 246 1.96 -7.11 -4.28
C TYR A 246 1.65 -5.76 -4.93
N LEU A 247 0.51 -5.18 -4.54
CA LEU A 247 0.07 -3.87 -5.01
C LEU A 247 0.38 -2.80 -3.96
N THR A 248 1.00 -1.71 -4.37
CA THR A 248 1.21 -0.55 -3.51
C THR A 248 0.79 0.70 -4.24
N ILE A 249 0.09 1.59 -3.55
CA ILE A 249 -0.47 2.80 -4.13
C ILE A 249 -0.02 3.96 -3.27
N ASP A 250 0.93 4.73 -3.78
CA ASP A 250 1.23 6.06 -3.26
C ASP A 250 0.12 7.01 -3.69
N LEU A 251 -0.55 7.64 -2.73
CA LEU A 251 -1.65 8.56 -3.05
C LEU A 251 -1.16 9.83 -3.76
N ASP A 252 0.14 10.13 -3.73
CA ASP A 252 0.73 11.23 -4.45
C ASP A 252 0.76 11.04 -5.98
N VAL A 253 0.48 9.82 -6.47
CA VAL A 253 0.25 9.57 -7.89
C VAL A 253 -0.98 10.31 -8.41
N LEU A 254 -1.96 10.54 -7.54
CA LEU A 254 -3.22 11.20 -7.89
C LEU A 254 -2.99 12.71 -8.03
N PRO A 255 -3.70 13.38 -8.96
CA PRO A 255 -3.60 14.84 -9.08
C PRO A 255 -3.94 15.51 -7.75
N ALA A 256 -3.26 16.60 -7.40
CA ALA A 256 -3.51 17.31 -6.14
C ALA A 256 -4.97 17.79 -5.95
N GLY A 257 -5.76 17.89 -7.03
CA GLY A 257 -7.20 18.14 -6.95
C GLY A 257 -8.02 16.97 -6.37
N GLU A 258 -7.55 15.74 -6.58
CA GLU A 258 -8.15 14.49 -6.07
C GLU A 258 -7.53 14.06 -4.73
N ALA A 259 -6.20 14.23 -4.57
CA ALA A 259 -5.44 13.87 -3.37
C ALA A 259 -4.55 15.02 -2.85
N PRO A 260 -5.12 16.10 -2.29
CA PRO A 260 -4.32 17.21 -1.74
C PRO A 260 -3.54 16.84 -0.47
N GLY A 261 -4.04 15.86 0.30
CA GLY A 261 -3.53 15.44 1.60
C GLY A 261 -2.45 14.40 1.51
N VAL A 262 -1.31 14.79 0.93
CA VAL A 262 -0.09 13.96 0.82
C VAL A 262 1.15 14.80 1.11
N SER A 263 2.31 14.17 1.27
CA SER A 263 3.59 14.90 1.44
C SER A 263 3.96 15.72 0.21
N ALA A 264 3.85 15.15 -1.00
CA ALA A 264 4.24 15.78 -2.28
C ALA A 264 3.10 15.79 -3.33
N PRO A 265 2.12 16.71 -3.25
CA PRO A 265 0.94 16.69 -4.12
C PRO A 265 1.31 16.81 -5.59
N ALA A 266 0.89 15.86 -6.43
CA ALA A 266 1.25 15.87 -7.83
C ALA A 266 0.59 17.02 -8.59
N ALA A 267 1.43 17.81 -9.28
CA ALA A 267 0.98 18.89 -10.15
C ALA A 267 0.24 18.39 -11.39
N ARG A 268 0.58 17.17 -11.87
CA ARG A 268 -0.09 16.49 -12.98
C ARG A 268 -0.90 15.30 -12.45
N GLY A 269 -0.19 14.27 -12.01
CA GLY A 269 -0.77 13.03 -11.51
C GLY A 269 -1.56 12.24 -12.58
N VAL A 270 -2.13 11.13 -12.14
CA VAL A 270 -3.01 10.27 -12.92
C VAL A 270 -4.34 10.15 -12.20
N SER A 271 -5.43 10.57 -12.84
CA SER A 271 -6.75 10.55 -12.23
C SER A 271 -7.13 9.14 -11.77
N LEU A 272 -7.80 9.06 -10.62
CA LEU A 272 -8.30 7.81 -10.04
C LEU A 272 -9.13 7.01 -11.05
N ALA A 273 -9.91 7.68 -11.90
CA ALA A 273 -10.73 7.04 -12.93
C ALA A 273 -9.93 6.24 -13.98
N LEU A 274 -8.63 6.55 -14.16
CA LEU A 274 -7.73 5.80 -15.05
C LEU A 274 -6.98 4.68 -14.31
N ILE A 275 -6.83 4.78 -12.98
CA ILE A 275 -6.16 3.79 -12.15
C ILE A 275 -7.14 2.67 -11.73
N GLU A 276 -8.38 3.01 -11.38
CA GLU A 276 -9.41 2.04 -10.90
C GLU A 276 -9.55 0.81 -11.82
N PRO A 277 -9.64 0.92 -13.16
CA PRO A 277 -9.76 -0.26 -14.03
C PRO A 277 -8.50 -1.15 -14.04
N LEU A 278 -7.33 -0.59 -13.74
CA LEU A 278 -6.09 -1.34 -13.62
C LEU A 278 -6.01 -2.05 -12.26
N ILE A 279 -6.48 -1.40 -11.18
CA ILE A 279 -6.62 -2.04 -9.87
C ILE A 279 -7.56 -3.25 -9.95
N GLU A 280 -8.69 -3.13 -10.64
CA GLU A 280 -9.59 -4.25 -10.95
C GLU A 280 -8.85 -5.39 -11.65
N THR A 281 -8.08 -5.08 -12.69
CA THR A 281 -7.30 -6.08 -13.44
C THR A 281 -6.29 -6.82 -12.54
N ILE A 282 -5.68 -6.11 -11.58
CA ILE A 282 -4.73 -6.70 -10.62
C ILE A 282 -5.44 -7.57 -9.60
N ARG A 283 -6.54 -7.07 -9.02
CA ARG A 283 -7.37 -7.81 -8.05
C ARG A 283 -7.91 -9.11 -8.67
N ASP A 284 -8.50 -9.00 -9.85
CA ASP A 284 -9.18 -10.11 -10.55
C ASP A 284 -8.19 -11.12 -11.15
N SER A 285 -6.88 -10.88 -11.06
CA SER A 285 -5.84 -11.81 -11.53
C SER A 285 -5.76 -13.09 -10.70
N GLY A 286 -6.35 -13.13 -9.49
CA GLY A 286 -6.23 -14.23 -8.53
C GLY A 286 -4.84 -14.38 -7.91
N LYS A 287 -3.89 -13.49 -8.24
CA LYS A 287 -2.50 -13.53 -7.77
C LYS A 287 -2.18 -12.50 -6.70
N LEU A 288 -3.06 -11.52 -6.47
CA LEU A 288 -2.87 -10.48 -5.47
C LEU A 288 -2.87 -11.08 -4.07
N ARG A 289 -1.75 -10.93 -3.36
CA ARG A 289 -1.56 -11.47 -2.00
C ARG A 289 -1.75 -10.43 -0.92
N LEU A 290 -1.34 -9.19 -1.18
CA LEU A 290 -1.58 -8.06 -0.29
C LEU A 290 -1.55 -6.75 -1.07
N ALA A 291 -2.15 -5.73 -0.47
CA ALA A 291 -2.06 -4.36 -0.97
C ALA A 291 -1.75 -3.36 0.14
N ASP A 292 -1.16 -2.22 -0.20
CA ASP A 292 -1.07 -1.08 0.71
C ASP A 292 -1.32 0.26 0.04
N LEU A 293 -1.74 1.23 0.85
CA LEU A 293 -1.94 2.63 0.47
C LEU A 293 -1.03 3.50 1.33
N ALA A 294 -0.25 4.37 0.69
CA ALA A 294 0.76 5.20 1.33
C ALA A 294 0.49 6.70 1.14
N GLU A 295 1.24 7.50 1.90
CA GLU A 295 1.34 8.96 1.86
C GLU A 295 0.06 9.74 2.20
N LEU A 296 -1.01 9.10 2.68
CA LEU A 296 -2.16 9.84 3.23
C LEU A 296 -1.72 10.69 4.42
N ASN A 297 -1.67 12.00 4.23
CA ASN A 297 -1.35 12.99 5.25
C ASN A 297 -2.60 13.83 5.59
N PRO A 298 -3.32 13.50 6.69
CA PRO A 298 -4.54 14.21 7.08
C PRO A 298 -4.33 15.69 7.42
N ASP A 299 -3.13 16.09 7.85
CA ASP A 299 -2.82 17.50 8.19
C ASP A 299 -2.86 18.42 6.96
N HIS A 300 -2.79 17.83 5.77
CA HIS A 300 -2.85 18.53 4.48
C HIS A 300 -4.09 18.16 3.67
N ASP A 301 -4.96 17.28 4.18
CA ASP A 301 -6.16 16.88 3.46
C ASP A 301 -7.23 17.96 3.57
N ILE A 302 -7.99 18.14 2.50
CA ILE A 302 -9.05 19.15 2.40
C ILE A 302 -10.37 18.42 2.35
N ASP A 303 -11.23 18.60 3.35
CA ASP A 303 -12.54 17.91 3.45
C ASP A 303 -12.40 16.37 3.30
N SER A 304 -11.32 15.80 3.84
CA SER A 304 -11.04 14.36 3.77
C SER A 304 -11.05 13.79 2.35
N ARG A 305 -10.77 14.60 1.31
CA ARG A 305 -10.82 14.17 -0.11
C ARG A 305 -9.88 13.01 -0.37
N THR A 306 -8.65 13.13 0.11
CA THR A 306 -7.59 12.13 -0.06
C THR A 306 -7.94 10.86 0.70
N ALA A 307 -8.41 11.00 1.94
CA ALA A 307 -8.89 9.87 2.74
C ALA A 307 -10.09 9.15 2.08
N ARG A 308 -11.03 9.88 1.45
CA ARG A 308 -12.17 9.30 0.72
C ARG A 308 -11.74 8.62 -0.58
N ALA A 309 -10.78 9.18 -1.32
CA ALA A 309 -10.19 8.54 -2.50
C ALA A 309 -9.49 7.22 -2.13
N ALA A 310 -8.68 7.24 -1.07
CA ALA A 310 -8.05 6.04 -0.52
C ALA A 310 -9.10 5.01 -0.03
N ALA A 311 -10.16 5.45 0.66
CA ALA A 311 -11.22 4.56 1.11
C ALA A 311 -11.98 3.89 -0.06
N ARG A 312 -12.16 4.62 -1.16
CA ARG A 312 -12.74 4.09 -2.40
C ARG A 312 -11.87 2.99 -3.01
N ILE A 313 -10.54 3.18 -3.03
CA ILE A 313 -9.59 2.16 -3.48
C ILE A 313 -9.65 0.93 -2.56
N VAL A 314 -9.63 1.11 -1.24
CA VAL A 314 -9.75 -0.01 -0.29
C VAL A 314 -11.07 -0.74 -0.50
N PHE A 315 -12.18 -0.03 -0.68
CA PHE A 315 -13.48 -0.62 -0.99
C PHE A 315 -13.42 -1.51 -2.24
N GLN A 316 -12.77 -1.06 -3.31
CA GLN A 316 -12.62 -1.81 -4.55
C GLN A 316 -11.76 -3.07 -4.38
N LEU A 317 -10.61 -2.94 -3.71
CA LEU A 317 -9.71 -4.07 -3.38
C LEU A 317 -10.39 -5.10 -2.48
N ALA A 318 -11.31 -4.63 -1.64
CA ALA A 318 -12.08 -5.41 -0.71
C ALA A 318 -13.29 -6.12 -1.36
N LEU A 319 -13.60 -5.93 -2.64
CA LEU A 319 -14.68 -6.74 -3.23
C LEU A 319 -14.21 -8.18 -3.40
N ASP A 320 -15.09 -9.13 -3.06
CA ASP A 320 -14.80 -10.55 -3.26
C ASP A 320 -14.84 -10.84 -4.77
N THR A 321 -13.86 -11.61 -5.26
CA THR A 321 -13.72 -12.05 -6.66
C THR A 321 -13.93 -13.54 -6.80
#